data_AF-A0A2S7II30-F1
#
_entry.id   AF-A0A2S7II30-F1
#
_cell.length_a   1.000
_cell.length_b   1.000
_cell.length_c   1.000
_cell.angle_alpha   90.00
_cell.angle_beta   90.00
_cell.angle_gamma   90.00
#
_symmetry.space_group_name_H-M   'P 1'
#
loop_
_entity.id
_entity.type
_entity.pdbx_description
1 polymer ?
#
loop_
_entity_poly.entity_id
_entity_poly.type
_entity_poly.pdbx_seq_one_letter_code
_entity_poly.pdbx_strand_id
1 'polypeptide(L)'
;MKKQLATLFFLALLGTAAQAQKKELQPKTGFWVVEDNLRTKQGSIVRFYAENGTLIYEEKLEDLRLNISRKKVVKRLDATLIQVLNRSRTLPSLPESENYVKVAFKKN
;
A
#
# COMPACT_ATOMS: atom_id res chain seq x y z
N MET A 1 -13.70 59.28 -37.26
CA MET A 1 -14.79 58.31 -36.94
C MET A 1 -14.40 56.99 -37.58
N LYS A 2 -14.19 55.85 -36.93
CA LYS A 2 -14.40 55.39 -35.54
C LYS A 2 -13.30 54.36 -35.28
N LYS A 3 -12.68 54.42 -34.10
CA LYS A 3 -11.77 53.40 -33.58
C LYS A 3 -12.56 52.10 -33.47
N GLN A 4 -12.17 51.04 -34.18
CA GLN A 4 -12.79 49.74 -34.02
C GLN A 4 -12.24 49.10 -32.74
N LEU A 5 -12.95 49.37 -31.63
CA LEU A 5 -13.26 48.42 -30.57
C LEU A 5 -13.43 47.00 -31.15
N ALA A 6 -13.16 45.91 -30.48
CA ALA A 6 -12.61 45.65 -29.17
C ALA A 6 -12.25 44.16 -29.18
N THR A 7 -11.02 43.88 -28.78
CA THR A 7 -10.55 42.70 -28.05
C THR A 7 -11.43 41.45 -28.07
N LEU A 8 -10.90 40.44 -28.80
CA LEU A 8 -11.20 39.01 -28.73
C LEU A 8 -11.69 38.54 -27.35
N PHE A 9 -12.95 38.10 -27.30
CA PHE A 9 -13.48 37.29 -26.21
C PHE A 9 -12.94 35.87 -26.40
N PHE A 10 -11.74 35.59 -25.89
CA PHE A 10 -11.17 34.25 -25.86
C PHE A 10 -11.91 33.45 -24.79
N LEU A 11 -12.90 32.67 -25.24
CA LEU A 11 -13.78 31.87 -24.43
C LEU A 11 -12.94 30.87 -23.60
N ALA A 12 -12.79 31.18 -22.32
CA ALA A 12 -12.16 30.32 -21.33
C ALA A 12 -13.04 29.08 -21.08
N LEU A 13 -12.92 28.07 -21.94
CA LEU A 13 -13.34 26.71 -21.64
C LEU A 13 -12.16 26.01 -20.97
N LEU A 14 -11.98 26.29 -19.68
CA LEU A 14 -11.28 25.42 -18.76
C LEU A 14 -12.01 24.07 -18.79
N GLY A 15 -11.54 23.17 -19.65
CA GLY A 15 -11.96 21.78 -19.65
C GLY A 15 -11.64 21.22 -18.27
N THR A 16 -12.69 21.03 -17.47
CA THR A 16 -12.59 20.31 -16.21
C THR A 16 -12.13 18.90 -16.56
N ALA A 17 -10.86 18.60 -16.30
CA ALA A 17 -10.41 17.21 -16.25
C ALA A 17 -11.16 16.58 -15.07
N ALA A 18 -12.31 15.98 -15.36
CA ALA A 18 -13.00 15.10 -14.44
C ALA A 18 -12.04 13.93 -14.19
N GLN A 19 -11.23 14.04 -13.14
CA GLN A 19 -10.56 12.90 -12.57
C GLN A 19 -11.68 12.00 -12.04
N ALA A 20 -12.12 11.08 -12.88
CA ALA A 20 -12.92 9.96 -12.44
C ALA A 20 -12.09 9.24 -11.38
N GLN A 21 -12.37 9.51 -10.11
CA GLN A 21 -11.90 8.68 -9.03
C GLN A 21 -12.51 7.30 -9.29
N LYS A 22 -11.75 6.44 -9.97
CA LYS A 22 -12.01 5.01 -9.94
C LYS A 22 -12.02 4.69 -8.45
N LYS A 23 -13.21 4.48 -7.91
CA LYS A 23 -13.40 3.83 -6.62
C LYS A 23 -12.86 2.43 -6.83
N GLU A 24 -11.55 2.28 -6.71
CA GLU A 24 -10.91 0.99 -6.75
C GLU A 24 -11.64 0.15 -5.70
N LEU A 25 -12.22 -0.94 -6.18
CA LEU A 25 -12.89 -1.89 -5.32
C LEU A 25 -11.80 -2.42 -4.40
N GLN A 26 -11.74 -1.87 -3.19
CA GLN A 26 -10.64 -2.14 -2.29
C GLN A 26 -10.50 -3.66 -2.13
N PRO A 27 -9.29 -4.19 -2.30
CA PRO A 27 -9.08 -5.62 -2.38
C PRO A 27 -9.69 -6.31 -1.15
N LYS A 28 -10.60 -7.26 -1.40
CA LYS A 28 -11.27 -8.04 -0.35
C LYS A 28 -10.32 -9.07 0.23
N THR A 29 -9.43 -9.57 -0.61
CA THR A 29 -8.45 -10.63 -0.36
C THR A 29 -7.07 -10.16 -0.83
N GLY A 30 -6.05 -10.96 -0.52
CA GLY A 30 -4.67 -10.66 -0.86
C GLY A 30 -3.76 -11.82 -0.48
N PHE A 31 -2.46 -11.59 -0.58
CA PHE A 31 -1.45 -12.57 -0.21
C PHE A 31 -0.21 -11.87 0.36
N TRP A 32 0.65 -12.63 1.00
CA TRP A 32 1.92 -12.15 1.53
C TRP A 32 3.09 -12.94 0.96
N VAL A 33 4.24 -12.27 0.85
CA VAL A 33 5.52 -12.87 0.48
C VAL A 33 6.54 -12.53 1.54
N VAL A 34 7.39 -13.50 1.87
CA VAL A 34 8.55 -13.31 2.75
C VAL A 34 9.80 -13.55 1.93
N GLU A 35 10.68 -12.56 1.89
CA GLU A 35 12.02 -12.68 1.34
C GLU A 35 13.04 -12.71 2.47
N ASP A 36 13.95 -13.68 2.42
CA ASP A 36 15.11 -13.71 3.29
C ASP A 36 16.14 -12.70 2.79
N ASN A 37 16.61 -11.81 3.67
CA ASN A 37 17.65 -10.86 3.31
C ASN A 37 19.02 -11.56 3.32
N LEU A 38 19.44 -12.04 2.14
CA LEU A 38 20.73 -12.71 1.96
C LEU A 38 21.94 -11.84 2.37
N ARG A 39 21.79 -10.50 2.33
CA ARG A 39 22.86 -9.56 2.68
C ARG A 39 23.06 -9.46 4.19
N THR A 40 21.99 -9.48 5.00
CA THR A 40 22.10 -9.30 6.46
C THR A 40 22.04 -10.61 7.25
N LYS A 41 21.82 -11.77 6.61
CA LYS A 41 21.69 -13.13 7.19
C LYS A 41 20.68 -13.31 8.33
N GLN A 42 20.18 -12.23 8.92
CA GLN A 42 19.37 -12.21 10.14
C GLN A 42 18.02 -11.52 9.93
N GLY A 43 17.81 -10.88 8.78
CA GLY A 43 16.58 -10.15 8.47
C GLY A 43 15.68 -10.82 7.44
N SER A 44 14.41 -10.40 7.44
CA SER A 44 13.41 -10.75 6.43
C SER A 44 12.71 -9.48 5.93
N ILE A 45 12.27 -9.50 4.67
CA ILE A 45 11.38 -8.49 4.11
C ILE A 45 10.02 -9.15 3.92
N VAL A 46 8.98 -8.54 4.47
CA VAL A 46 7.60 -9.03 4.32
C VAL A 46 6.84 -8.05 3.45
N ARG A 47 6.21 -8.56 2.39
CA ARG A 47 5.38 -7.80 1.48
C ARG A 47 3.96 -8.32 1.49
N PHE A 48 2.99 -7.42 1.51
CA PHE A 48 1.57 -7.73 1.41
C PHE A 48 1.03 -7.16 0.12
N TYR A 49 0.32 -7.99 -0.62
CA TYR A 49 -0.26 -7.68 -1.92
C TYR A 49 -1.77 -7.81 -1.87
N ALA A 50 -2.41 -6.97 -2.67
CA ALA A 50 -3.80 -7.11 -3.05
C ALA A 50 -4.00 -8.34 -3.94
N GLU A 51 -5.24 -8.78 -4.08
CA GLU A 51 -5.61 -9.88 -5.00
C GLU A 51 -5.14 -9.66 -6.44
N ASN A 52 -5.13 -8.41 -6.92
CA ASN A 52 -4.65 -8.04 -8.25
C ASN A 52 -3.11 -7.94 -8.36
N GLY A 53 -2.37 -8.28 -7.29
CA GLY A 53 -0.91 -8.19 -7.25
C GLY A 53 -0.36 -6.79 -6.95
N THR A 54 -1.20 -5.80 -6.65
CA THR A 54 -0.72 -4.48 -6.21
C THR A 54 -0.08 -4.58 -4.82
N LEU A 55 1.13 -4.05 -4.66
CA LEU A 55 1.80 -3.96 -3.36
C LEU A 55 1.02 -2.99 -2.45
N ILE A 56 0.58 -3.48 -1.29
CA ILE A 56 -0.15 -2.68 -0.28
C ILE A 56 0.80 -2.21 0.81
N TYR A 57 1.70 -3.08 1.25
CA TYR A 57 2.60 -2.80 2.37
C TYR A 57 3.89 -3.61 2.26
N GLU A 58 5.01 -3.00 2.64
CA GLU A 58 6.31 -3.66 2.80
C GLU A 58 6.86 -3.31 4.18
N GLU A 59 7.41 -4.31 4.87
CA GLU A 59 8.13 -4.10 6.12
C GLU A 59 9.44 -4.87 6.13
N LYS A 60 10.53 -4.15 6.42
CA LYS A 60 11.86 -4.71 6.61
C LYS A 60 12.08 -5.02 8.09
N LEU A 61 12.43 -6.27 8.35
CA LEU A 61 12.80 -6.79 9.66
C LEU A 61 14.32 -6.97 9.67
N GLU A 62 15.05 -6.06 10.28
CA GLU A 62 16.53 -6.10 10.25
C GLU A 62 17.10 -7.25 11.09
N ASP A 63 16.51 -7.52 12.26
CA ASP A 63 17.03 -8.48 13.26
C ASP A 63 16.10 -9.70 13.48
N LEU A 64 15.17 -9.93 12.56
CA LEU A 64 14.22 -11.04 12.68
C LEU A 64 14.03 -11.78 11.34
N ARG A 65 14.48 -13.03 11.32
CA ARG A 65 14.21 -13.96 10.24
C ARG A 65 12.94 -14.76 10.49
N LEU A 66 11.99 -14.67 9.56
CA LEU A 66 10.74 -15.42 9.62
C LEU A 66 10.90 -16.79 8.99
N ASN A 67 10.57 -17.84 9.74
CA ASN A 67 10.55 -19.21 9.21
C ASN A 67 9.12 -19.61 8.82
N ILE A 68 8.79 -19.50 7.52
CA ILE A 68 7.46 -19.80 6.97
C ILE A 68 7.07 -21.28 7.01
N SER A 69 8.02 -22.20 7.26
CA SER A 69 7.68 -23.62 7.50
C SER A 69 6.93 -23.82 8.82
N ARG A 70 7.01 -22.86 9.76
CA ARG A 70 6.33 -22.94 11.05
C ARG A 70 4.89 -22.46 10.91
N LYS A 71 3.91 -23.34 11.17
CA LYS A 71 2.47 -23.02 11.15
C LYS A 71 2.09 -21.77 11.97
N LYS A 72 2.77 -21.51 13.09
CA LYS A 72 2.55 -20.32 13.92
C LYS A 72 2.92 -19.02 13.20
N VAL A 73 3.98 -19.03 12.39
CA VAL A 73 4.42 -17.88 11.60
C VAL A 73 3.41 -17.59 10.50
N VAL A 74 2.99 -18.62 9.76
CA VAL A 74 1.95 -18.53 8.71
C VAL A 74 0.66 -17.93 9.27
N LYS A 75 0.10 -18.51 10.33
CA LYS A 75 -1.15 -18.00 10.95
C LYS A 75 -1.05 -16.54 11.39
N ARG A 76 0.13 -16.13 11.87
CA ARG A 76 0.36 -14.76 12.31
C ARG A 76 0.45 -13.80 11.12
N LEU A 77 1.11 -14.19 10.03
CA LEU A 77 1.13 -13.44 8.78
C LEU A 77 -0.26 -13.33 8.14
N ASP A 78 -1.07 -14.40 8.18
CA ASP A 78 -2.46 -14.37 7.71
C ASP A 78 -3.30 -13.36 8.51
N ALA A 79 -3.15 -13.36 9.84
CA ALA A 79 -3.82 -12.39 10.70
C ALA A 79 -3.33 -10.95 10.42
N THR A 80 -2.03 -10.76 10.16
CA THR A 80 -1.46 -9.46 9.79
C THR A 80 -1.96 -9.01 8.42
N LEU A 81 -2.10 -9.90 7.44
CA LEU A 81 -2.65 -9.59 6.12
C LEU A 81 -4.07 -9.04 6.24
N ILE A 82 -4.92 -9.65 7.07
CA ILE A 82 -6.29 -9.15 7.31
C ILE A 82 -6.26 -7.73 7.90
N GLN A 83 -5.36 -7.45 8.84
CA GLN A 83 -5.19 -6.12 9.44
C GLN A 83 -4.73 -5.09 8.40
N VAL A 84 -3.71 -5.43 7.61
CA VAL A 84 -3.16 -4.57 6.55
C VAL A 84 -4.23 -4.26 5.51
N LEU A 85 -4.96 -5.28 5.03
CA LEU A 85 -6.07 -5.10 4.09
C LEU A 85 -7.14 -4.18 4.66
N ASN A 86 -7.59 -4.41 5.90
CA ASN A 86 -8.62 -3.59 6.53
C ASN A 86 -8.16 -2.13 6.74
N ARG A 87 -6.88 -1.91 7.02
CA ARG A 87 -6.35 -0.56 7.18
C ARG A 87 -6.18 0.15 5.84
N SER A 88 -5.70 -0.53 4.80
CA SER A 88 -5.56 0.06 3.46
C SER A 88 -6.90 0.44 2.84
N ARG A 89 -8.00 -0.09 3.37
CA ARG A 89 -9.36 0.36 3.05
C ARG A 89 -9.68 1.76 3.56
N THR A 90 -9.07 2.12 4.68
CA THR A 90 -9.39 3.34 5.42
C THR A 90 -8.43 4.47 5.07
N LEU A 91 -7.18 4.13 4.71
CA LEU A 91 -6.12 5.09 4.44
C LEU A 91 -5.60 4.94 3.00
N PRO A 92 -5.38 6.05 2.26
CA PRO A 92 -4.78 6.02 0.92
C PRO A 92 -3.37 5.41 0.90
N SER A 93 -2.64 5.49 2.01
CA SER A 93 -1.33 4.87 2.22
C SER A 93 -1.17 4.46 3.68
N LEU A 94 -0.52 3.32 3.92
CA LEU A 94 -0.23 2.85 5.26
C LEU A 94 1.06 3.50 5.78
N PRO A 95 1.02 4.19 6.94
CA PRO A 95 2.21 4.81 7.49
C PRO A 95 3.22 3.74 7.89
N GLU A 96 4.48 3.92 7.48
CA GLU A 96 5.59 3.01 7.79
C GLU A 96 5.81 2.86 9.32
N SER A 97 5.39 3.85 10.10
CA SER A 97 5.50 3.87 11.56
C SER A 97 4.64 2.81 12.28
N GLU A 98 3.59 2.28 11.66
CA GLU A 98 2.71 1.31 12.34
C GLU A 98 3.34 -0.10 12.48
N ASN A 99 4.39 -0.43 11.70
CA ASN A 99 5.20 -1.66 11.83
C ASN A 99 4.39 -2.94 12.16
N TYR A 100 3.37 -3.26 11.34
CA TYR A 100 2.41 -4.33 11.62
C TYR A 100 3.05 -5.70 11.88
N VAL A 101 4.15 -6.01 11.18
CA VAL A 101 4.84 -7.29 11.32
C VAL A 101 5.68 -7.30 12.59
N LYS A 102 6.52 -6.30 12.86
CA LYS A 102 7.26 -6.23 14.14
C LYS A 102 6.33 -6.28 15.34
N VAL A 103 5.19 -5.59 15.29
CA VAL A 103 4.19 -5.63 16.37
C VAL A 103 3.64 -7.05 16.54
N ALA A 104 3.21 -7.69 15.45
CA ALA A 104 2.68 -9.05 15.50
C ALA A 104 3.72 -10.07 16.04
N PHE A 105 5.01 -9.85 15.76
CA PHE A 105 6.10 -10.76 16.13
C PHE A 105 6.90 -10.34 17.38
N LYS A 106 6.53 -9.24 18.04
CA LYS A 106 7.15 -8.81 19.30
C LYS A 106 7.03 -9.93 20.33
N LYS A 107 8.16 -10.28 20.95
CA LYS A 107 8.26 -11.30 22.01
C LYS A 107 7.53 -10.74 23.25
N ASN A 108 6.55 -11.47 23.77
CA ASN A 108 6.09 -11.28 25.16
C ASN A 108 7.13 -11.84 26.12
#